data_AF-A0A3D0NS13-F1
#
_entry.id   AF-A0A3D0NS13-F1
#
_cell.length_a   1.000
_cell.length_b   1.000
_cell.length_c   1.000
_cell.angle_alpha   90.00
_cell.angle_beta   90.00
_cell.angle_gamma   90.00
#
_symmetry.space_group_name_H-M   'P 1'
#
loop_
_entity.id
_entity.type
_entity.pdbx_description
1 polymer ?
#
loop_
_entity_poly.entity_id
_entity_poly.type
_entity_poly.pdbx_seq_one_letter_code
_entity_poly.pdbx_strand_id
1 'polypeptide(L)'
;MGCWMGALGRLTIVPEPDNDLIMEYVDFSKSACPKEYNEDEVFHNSWYFDENNRLASGIGKFAEPSVWYGYLKEEFFEPRGYQLYGDPVFVGEVDLDIWKFGEERYKEQQLWRERVGLLFLNE
;
A
#
# COMPACT_ATOMS: atom_id res chain seq x y z
N MET A 1 -4.76 -1.75 -23.19
CA MET A 1 -3.61 -1.02 -22.64
C MET A 1 -4.07 -0.43 -21.32
N GLY A 2 -3.49 -0.87 -20.20
CA GLY A 2 -3.79 -0.28 -18.88
C GLY A 2 -2.80 0.84 -18.60
N CYS A 3 -3.28 1.95 -18.07
CA CYS A 3 -2.41 3.02 -17.59
C CYS A 3 -1.80 2.60 -16.25
N TRP A 4 -0.47 2.59 -16.15
CA TRP A 4 0.20 2.44 -14.87
C TRP A 4 0.06 3.71 -14.04
N MET A 5 -0.13 3.54 -12.75
CA MET A 5 -0.31 4.61 -11.78
C MET A 5 0.48 4.30 -10.52
N GLY A 6 0.93 5.34 -9.81
CA GLY A 6 1.47 5.25 -8.47
C GLY A 6 0.92 6.36 -7.57
N ALA A 7 1.15 6.26 -6.26
CA ALA A 7 0.86 7.36 -5.33
C ALA A 7 2.17 8.05 -4.90
N LEU A 8 2.30 9.34 -5.20
CA LEU A 8 3.39 10.16 -4.66
C LEU A 8 3.12 10.48 -3.19
N GLY A 9 4.22 10.57 -2.44
CA GLY A 9 4.18 10.86 -1.02
C GLY A 9 4.17 9.60 -0.16
N ARG A 10 4.03 9.84 1.14
CA ARG A 10 4.02 8.84 2.21
C ARG A 10 3.00 9.28 3.24
N LEU A 11 2.09 8.39 3.58
CA LEU A 11 1.01 8.69 4.52
C LEU A 11 1.51 8.41 5.94
N THR A 12 1.32 9.38 6.82
CA THR A 12 1.57 9.19 8.24
C THR A 12 0.35 8.53 8.85
N ILE A 13 0.56 7.49 9.65
CA ILE A 13 -0.51 6.76 10.33
C ILE A 13 -0.51 7.22 11.80
N VAL A 14 -1.68 7.59 12.31
CA VAL A 14 -1.84 8.08 13.70
C VAL A 14 -2.97 7.29 14.38
N PRO A 15 -2.72 6.64 15.54
CA PRO A 15 -1.43 6.55 16.23
C PRO A 15 -0.36 5.83 15.40
N GLU A 16 0.91 5.97 15.79
CA GLU A 16 2.01 5.30 15.09
C GLU A 16 1.80 3.77 15.15
N PRO A 17 1.94 3.05 14.01
CA PRO A 17 1.62 1.64 13.95
C PRO A 17 2.70 0.81 14.66
N ASP A 18 2.25 -0.14 15.46
CA ASP A 18 3.10 -1.15 16.08
C ASP A 18 3.26 -2.40 15.20
N ASN A 19 4.05 -3.36 15.67
CA ASN A 19 4.27 -4.61 14.97
C ASN A 19 2.96 -5.42 14.81
N ASP A 20 2.07 -5.37 15.79
CA ASP A 20 0.80 -6.11 15.76
C ASP A 20 -0.09 -5.60 14.62
N LEU A 21 -0.27 -4.27 14.48
CA LEU A 21 -1.01 -3.68 13.37
C LEU A 21 -0.35 -3.99 12.01
N ILE A 22 0.98 -3.94 11.94
CA ILE A 22 1.76 -4.28 10.75
C ILE A 22 1.45 -5.72 10.29
N MET A 23 1.38 -6.66 11.23
CA MET A 23 1.10 -8.07 10.94
C MET A 23 -0.37 -8.27 10.54
N GLU A 24 -1.31 -7.64 11.25
CA GLU A 24 -2.72 -7.61 10.86
C GLU A 24 -2.93 -7.05 9.45
N TYR A 25 -2.20 -5.99 9.09
CA TYR A 25 -2.25 -5.38 7.76
C TYR A 25 -1.79 -6.37 6.68
N VAL A 26 -0.72 -7.12 6.95
CA VAL A 26 -0.21 -8.12 6.02
C VAL A 26 -1.24 -9.22 5.81
N ASP A 27 -1.89 -9.69 6.87
CA ASP A 27 -2.89 -10.75 6.76
C ASP A 27 -4.20 -10.26 6.12
N PHE A 28 -4.62 -9.03 6.42
CA PHE A 28 -5.68 -8.35 5.70
C PHE A 28 -5.34 -8.28 4.20
N SER A 29 -4.15 -7.83 3.84
CA SER A 29 -3.73 -7.67 2.44
C SER A 29 -3.66 -8.98 1.65
N LYS A 30 -3.44 -10.13 2.32
CA LYS A 30 -3.44 -11.45 1.69
C LYS A 30 -4.85 -12.00 1.42
N SER A 31 -5.81 -11.61 2.25
CA SER A 31 -7.15 -12.22 2.29
C SER A 31 -8.26 -11.29 1.77
N ALA A 32 -8.02 -9.98 1.77
CA ALA A 32 -9.00 -8.99 1.38
C ALA A 32 -9.00 -8.74 -0.13
N CYS A 33 -10.17 -8.37 -0.65
CA CYS A 33 -10.39 -8.00 -2.03
C CYS A 33 -11.21 -6.70 -2.04
N PRO A 34 -10.68 -5.58 -2.58
CA PRO A 34 -11.46 -4.37 -2.76
C PRO A 34 -12.78 -4.63 -3.47
N LYS A 35 -13.87 -4.04 -2.96
CA LYS A 35 -15.24 -4.25 -3.49
C LYS A 35 -15.40 -3.73 -4.91
N GLU A 36 -14.53 -2.82 -5.32
CA GLU A 36 -14.48 -2.20 -6.64
C GLU A 36 -13.88 -3.13 -7.70
N TYR A 37 -13.24 -4.24 -7.31
CA TYR A 37 -12.72 -5.22 -8.26
C TYR A 37 -13.82 -6.15 -8.76
N ASN A 38 -13.74 -6.47 -10.06
CA ASN A 38 -14.51 -7.54 -10.65
C ASN A 38 -13.96 -8.89 -10.16
N GLU A 39 -14.81 -9.90 -10.02
CA GLU A 39 -14.43 -11.24 -9.54
C GLU A 39 -13.29 -11.87 -10.38
N ASP A 40 -13.20 -11.49 -11.66
CA ASP A 40 -12.21 -11.97 -12.62
C ASP A 40 -10.90 -11.16 -12.64
N GLU A 41 -10.84 -10.00 -11.98
CA GLU A 41 -9.71 -9.06 -12.05
C GLU A 41 -9.28 -8.59 -10.66
N VAL A 42 -8.68 -9.51 -9.89
CA VAL A 42 -8.14 -9.22 -8.57
C VAL A 42 -6.66 -8.90 -8.65
N PHE A 43 -6.28 -7.72 -8.17
CA PHE A 43 -4.89 -7.27 -8.11
C PHE A 43 -4.37 -7.25 -6.68
N HIS A 44 -3.07 -7.47 -6.52
CA HIS A 44 -2.42 -7.42 -5.21
C HIS A 44 -2.42 -6.01 -4.63
N ASN A 45 -2.45 -5.92 -3.29
CA ASN A 45 -2.29 -4.66 -2.59
C ASN A 45 -0.95 -4.00 -2.95
N SER A 46 -1.03 -2.80 -3.51
CA SER A 46 0.12 -2.00 -3.92
C SER A 46 0.75 -1.21 -2.76
N TRP A 47 0.10 -1.12 -1.61
CA TRP A 47 0.55 -0.35 -0.46
C TRP A 47 1.39 -1.18 0.52
N TYR A 48 2.33 -0.51 1.19
CA TYR A 48 3.21 -1.11 2.19
C TYR A 48 3.73 -0.07 3.17
N PHE A 49 4.26 -0.52 4.32
CA PHE A 49 4.94 0.35 5.27
C PHE A 49 6.40 0.52 4.90
N ASP A 50 6.89 1.76 4.87
CA ASP A 50 8.31 2.04 4.70
C ASP A 50 9.11 1.88 6.01
N GLU A 51 10.40 2.18 5.95
CA GLU A 51 11.32 2.10 7.10
C GLU A 51 10.90 2.99 8.29
N ASN A 52 10.15 4.07 8.03
CA ASN A 52 9.68 5.03 9.02
C ASN A 52 8.20 4.77 9.40
N ASN A 53 7.69 3.57 9.11
CA ASN A 53 6.31 3.16 9.38
C ASN A 53 5.25 4.05 8.72
N ARG A 54 5.61 4.69 7.59
CA ARG A 54 4.67 5.45 6.77
C ARG A 54 4.13 4.57 5.66
N LEU A 55 2.89 4.78 5.26
CA LEU A 55 2.29 4.05 4.15
C LEU A 55 2.77 4.63 2.81
N ALA A 56 3.40 3.80 2.01
CA ALA A 56 3.84 4.09 0.66
C ALA A 56 3.10 3.17 -0.33
N SER A 57 3.02 3.59 -1.60
CA SER A 57 2.43 2.79 -2.67
C SER A 57 3.48 2.47 -3.73
N GLY A 58 3.46 1.23 -4.20
CA GLY A 58 4.10 0.84 -5.45
C GLY A 58 3.33 1.37 -6.67
N ILE A 59 3.75 0.93 -7.85
CA ILE A 59 2.95 1.14 -9.07
C ILE A 59 1.91 0.02 -9.20
N GLY A 60 0.73 0.36 -9.69
CA GLY A 60 -0.33 -0.58 -10.04
C GLY A 60 -0.96 -0.20 -11.38
N LYS A 61 -1.69 -1.13 -11.99
CA LYS A 61 -2.41 -0.85 -13.24
C LYS A 61 -3.81 -0.32 -12.94
N PHE A 62 -4.47 0.29 -13.92
CA PHE A 62 -5.92 0.55 -13.88
C PHE A 62 -6.43 1.23 -12.59
N ALA A 63 -5.66 2.19 -12.06
CA ALA A 63 -5.97 2.90 -10.81
C ALA A 63 -5.97 2.06 -9.51
N GLU A 64 -5.37 0.85 -9.54
CA GLU A 64 -5.18 -0.04 -8.38
C GLU A 64 -4.69 0.69 -7.11
N PRO A 65 -3.69 1.60 -7.15
CA PRO A 65 -3.27 2.33 -5.95
C PRO A 65 -4.40 3.13 -5.31
N SER A 66 -5.26 3.76 -6.11
CA SER A 66 -6.37 4.56 -5.59
C SER A 66 -7.48 3.70 -5.00
N VAL A 67 -7.79 2.56 -5.64
CA VAL A 67 -8.78 1.59 -5.16
C VAL A 67 -8.34 1.01 -3.81
N TRP A 68 -7.11 0.50 -3.75
CA TRP A 68 -6.57 -0.03 -2.50
C TRP A 68 -6.48 1.03 -1.40
N TYR A 69 -6.18 2.28 -1.74
CA TYR A 69 -6.15 3.36 -0.75
C TYR A 69 -7.52 3.56 -0.08
N GLY A 70 -8.58 3.69 -0.87
CA GLY A 70 -9.95 3.85 -0.34
C GLY A 70 -10.33 2.65 0.52
N TYR A 71 -10.10 1.45 0.01
CA TYR A 71 -10.44 0.21 0.70
C TYR A 71 -9.66 0.03 2.02
N LEU A 72 -8.35 0.28 2.03
CA LEU A 72 -7.54 0.21 3.24
C LEU A 72 -7.98 1.24 4.28
N LYS A 73 -8.28 2.46 3.84
CA LYS A 73 -8.75 3.51 4.73
C LYS A 73 -10.06 3.10 5.41
N GLU A 74 -11.06 2.71 4.63
CA GLU A 74 -12.42 2.44 5.11
C GLU A 74 -12.55 1.11 5.86
N GLU A 75 -11.83 0.07 5.44
CA GLU A 75 -12.04 -1.30 5.94
C GLU A 75 -10.93 -1.79 6.88
N PHE A 76 -9.74 -1.19 6.81
CA PHE A 76 -8.63 -1.58 7.67
C PHE A 76 -8.33 -0.55 8.77
N PHE A 77 -7.98 0.69 8.39
CA PHE A 77 -7.45 1.69 9.33
C PHE A 77 -8.54 2.39 10.17
N GLU A 78 -9.56 2.98 9.54
CA GLU A 78 -10.58 3.75 10.26
C GLU A 78 -11.35 2.92 11.29
N PRO A 79 -11.79 1.66 11.01
CA PRO A 79 -12.46 0.82 12.00
C PRO A 79 -11.60 0.48 13.22
N ARG A 80 -10.26 0.53 13.07
CA ARG A 80 -9.29 0.30 14.14
C ARG A 80 -8.88 1.58 14.87
N GLY A 81 -9.46 2.72 14.52
CA GLY A 81 -9.17 4.02 15.14
C GLY A 81 -7.91 4.69 14.62
N TYR A 82 -7.37 4.25 13.47
CA TYR A 82 -6.21 4.86 12.83
C TYR A 82 -6.63 5.90 11.79
N GLN A 83 -5.88 6.98 11.73
CA GLN A 83 -6.04 8.06 10.75
C GLN A 83 -4.84 8.09 9.81
N LEU A 84 -5.12 8.23 8.51
CA LEU A 84 -4.11 8.43 7.48
C LEU A 84 -3.98 9.94 7.21
N TYR A 85 -2.79 10.48 7.49
CA TYR A 85 -2.45 11.88 7.26
C TYR A 85 -1.54 12.05 6.05
N GLY A 86 -1.90 13.03 5.23
CA GLY A 86 -1.28 13.30 3.93
C GLY A 86 -2.24 12.95 2.80
N ASP A 87 -2.23 13.75 1.75
CA ASP A 87 -3.02 13.48 0.55
C ASP A 87 -2.13 12.75 -0.47
N PRO A 88 -2.41 11.49 -0.81
CA PRO A 88 -1.66 10.81 -1.84
C PRO A 88 -1.95 11.46 -3.20
N VAL A 89 -0.89 11.89 -3.89
CA VAL A 89 -1.03 12.42 -5.25
C VAL A 89 -0.87 11.27 -6.22
N PHE A 90 -1.97 10.82 -6.79
CA PHE A 90 -1.96 9.75 -7.79
C PHE A 90 -1.47 10.28 -9.13
N VAL A 91 -0.52 9.57 -9.72
CA VAL A 91 0.20 9.98 -10.91
C VAL A 91 0.32 8.81 -11.89
N GLY A 92 0.15 9.09 -13.18
CA GLY A 92 0.25 8.09 -14.24
C GLY A 92 1.53 8.19 -15.06
N GLU A 93 1.62 7.35 -16.10
CA GLU A 93 2.76 7.30 -17.04
C GLU A 93 3.04 8.63 -17.76
N VAL A 94 2.04 9.50 -17.86
CA VAL A 94 2.15 10.81 -18.53
C VAL A 94 2.66 11.92 -17.60
N ASP A 95 2.60 11.70 -16.29
CA ASP A 95 2.88 12.72 -15.27
C ASP A 95 4.34 12.68 -14.78
N LEU A 96 4.99 11.51 -14.85
CA LEU A 96 6.41 11.32 -14.55
C LEU A 96 6.97 10.05 -15.20
N ASP A 97 8.28 9.83 -15.04
CA ASP A 97 8.92 8.53 -15.32
C ASP A 97 8.46 7.47 -14.29
N ILE A 98 7.32 6.85 -14.60
CA ILE A 98 6.66 5.87 -13.73
C ILE A 98 7.52 4.61 -13.53
N TRP A 99 8.42 4.29 -14.47
CA TRP A 99 9.29 3.12 -14.40
C TRP A 99 10.40 3.36 -13.38
N LYS A 100 11.07 4.51 -13.47
CA LYS A 100 12.06 4.91 -12.47
C LYS A 100 11.44 4.98 -11.07
N PHE A 101 10.26 5.58 -10.95
CA PHE A 101 9.51 5.62 -9.69
C PHE A 101 9.19 4.20 -9.18
N GLY A 102 8.72 3.32 -10.07
CA GLY A 102 8.44 1.92 -9.74
C GLY A 102 9.66 1.16 -9.24
N GLU A 103 10.83 1.36 -9.84
CA GLU A 103 12.08 0.74 -9.39
C GLU A 103 12.48 1.18 -7.97
N GLU A 104 12.35 2.47 -7.66
CA GLU A 104 12.62 3.02 -6.33
C GLU A 104 11.67 2.42 -5.29
N ARG A 105 10.36 2.41 -5.59
CA ARG A 105 9.35 1.82 -4.72
C ARG A 105 9.49 0.31 -4.56
N TYR A 106 9.93 -0.39 -5.60
CA TYR A 106 10.16 -1.84 -5.51
C TYR A 106 11.28 -2.17 -4.53
N LYS A 107 12.39 -1.42 -4.55
CA LYS A 107 13.50 -1.60 -3.58
C LYS A 107 13.03 -1.40 -2.15
N GLU A 108 12.28 -0.33 -1.88
CA GLU A 108 11.67 -0.08 -0.57
C GLU A 108 10.74 -1.22 -0.14
N GLN A 109 9.91 -1.71 -1.06
CA GLN A 109 9.00 -2.83 -0.78
C GLN A 109 9.74 -4.14 -0.47
N GLN A 110 10.90 -4.41 -1.10
CA GLN A 110 11.69 -5.59 -0.77
C GLN A 110 12.23 -5.53 0.67
N LEU A 111 12.75 -4.37 1.10
CA LEU A 111 13.18 -4.16 2.48
C LEU A 111 12.03 -4.34 3.48
N TRP A 112 10.84 -3.85 3.12
CA TRP A 112 9.64 -4.09 3.91
C TRP A 112 9.30 -5.58 4.02
N ARG A 113 9.34 -6.34 2.91
CA ARG A 113 9.06 -7.78 2.92
C ARG A 113 10.05 -8.55 3.79
N GLU A 114 11.33 -8.18 3.74
CA GLU A 114 12.36 -8.74 4.62
C GLU A 114 12.05 -8.44 6.10
N ARG A 115 11.71 -7.17 6.41
CA ARG A 115 11.30 -6.76 7.77
C ARG A 115 10.12 -7.59 8.28
N VAL A 116 9.07 -7.72 7.49
CA VAL A 116 7.88 -8.52 7.84
C VAL A 116 8.24 -9.99 8.01
N GLY A 117 9.04 -10.56 7.11
CA GLY A 117 9.48 -11.95 7.22
C GLY A 117 10.22 -12.23 8.54
N LEU A 118 11.00 -11.26 9.03
CA LEU A 118 11.66 -11.36 10.34
C LEU A 118 10.66 -11.28 11.51
N LEU A 119 9.58 -10.53 11.40
CA LEU A 119 8.55 -10.47 12.44
C LEU A 119 7.85 -11.83 12.61
N PHE A 120 7.47 -12.48 11.50
CA PHE A 120 6.87 -13.84 11.51
C PHE A 120 7.80 -14.94 12.07
N LEU A 121 9.12 -14.72 12.10
CA LEU A 121 10.08 -15.70 12.65
C LEU A 121 10.31 -15.55 14.16
N ASN A 122 9.84 -14.45 14.77
CA ASN A 122 10.06 -14.12 16.17
C ASN A 122 8.79 -14.27 17.04
N GLU A 123 7.69 -14.76 16.48
CA GLU A 123 6.47 -15.21 17.19
C GLU A 123 6.57 -16.69 17.60
#